data_AF-A0AAF0A1V6-F1
#
_entry.id   AF-A0AAF0A1V6-F1
#
_cell.length_a   1.000
_cell.length_b   1.000
_cell.length_c   1.000
_cell.angle_alpha   90.00
_cell.angle_beta   90.00
_cell.angle_gamma   90.00
#
_symmetry.space_group_name_H-M   'P 1'
#
loop_
_entity.id
_entity.type
_entity.pdbx_description
1 polymer ?
#
loop_
_entity_poly.entity_id
_entity_poly.type
_entity_poly.pdbx_seq_one_letter_code
_entity_poly.pdbx_strand_id
1 'polypeptide(L)'
;MRAIREAVGLSRLAIARGLSVSVPTVQDYEKSEKADTITLATLRRYAGALDCELVVALVPRHRKTFLELAAQHDPEIAHLRATEHSMSLEDQGSNDLDQQIKERLS
;
A
#
# COMPACT_ATOMS: atom_id res chain seq x y z
N MET A 1 -10.99 -5.17 11.83
CA MET A 1 -10.62 -5.95 13.04
C MET A 1 -11.78 -6.69 13.69
N ARG A 2 -12.89 -6.00 14.00
CA ARG A 2 -14.08 -6.60 14.61
C ARG A 2 -14.58 -7.85 13.86
N ALA A 3 -14.66 -7.78 12.54
CA ALA A 3 -15.15 -8.88 11.70
C ALA A 3 -14.30 -10.15 11.84
N ILE A 4 -12.96 -10.01 11.86
CA ILE A 4 -12.04 -11.14 12.04
C ILE A 4 -12.25 -11.76 13.43
N ARG A 5 -12.25 -10.92 14.46
CA ARG A 5 -12.48 -11.35 15.85
C ARG A 5 -13.78 -12.14 16.00
N GLU A 6 -14.86 -11.66 15.38
CA GLU A 6 -16.17 -12.34 15.40
C GLU A 6 -16.16 -13.65 14.61
N ALA A 7 -15.50 -13.70 13.45
CA ALA A 7 -15.37 -14.90 12.63
C ALA A 7 -14.61 -16.04 13.34
N VAL A 8 -13.62 -15.70 14.17
CA VAL A 8 -12.87 -16.69 14.98
C VAL A 8 -13.50 -16.97 16.35
N GLY A 9 -14.69 -16.41 16.65
CA GLY A 9 -15.43 -16.68 17.88
C GLY A 9 -14.86 -16.00 19.14
N LEU A 10 -13.98 -15.01 19.00
CA LEU A 10 -13.37 -14.32 20.14
C LEU A 10 -14.23 -13.17 20.66
N SER A 11 -14.43 -13.11 21.97
CA SER A 11 -15.08 -11.95 22.61
C SER A 11 -14.10 -10.78 22.76
N ARG A 12 -14.62 -9.55 22.91
CA ARG A 12 -13.76 -8.40 23.26
C ARG A 12 -13.02 -8.61 24.58
N LEU A 13 -13.62 -9.34 25.52
CA LEU A 13 -12.99 -9.70 26.79
C LEU A 13 -11.77 -10.61 26.59
N ALA A 14 -11.85 -11.57 25.67
CA ALA A 14 -10.73 -12.45 25.34
C ALA A 14 -9.55 -11.64 24.76
N ILE A 15 -9.83 -10.73 23.81
CA ILE A 15 -8.80 -9.83 23.26
C ILE A 15 -8.23 -8.89 24.32
N ALA A 16 -9.08 -8.31 25.16
CA ALA A 16 -8.66 -7.41 26.23
C ALA A 16 -7.68 -8.10 27.18
N ARG A 17 -7.96 -9.37 27.55
CA ARG A 17 -7.06 -10.21 28.35
C ARG A 17 -5.75 -10.50 27.62
N GLY A 18 -5.80 -10.89 26.35
CA GLY A 18 -4.60 -11.16 25.54
C GLY A 18 -3.70 -9.93 25.36
N LEU A 19 -4.28 -8.73 25.38
CA LEU A 19 -3.56 -7.46 25.27
C LEU A 19 -3.20 -6.81 26.61
N SER A 20 -3.66 -7.36 27.75
CA SER A 20 -3.60 -6.75 29.08
C SER A 20 -4.15 -5.31 29.13
N VAL A 21 -5.31 -5.09 28.50
CA VAL A 21 -6.02 -3.80 28.48
C VAL A 21 -7.47 -3.95 28.92
N SER A 22 -8.19 -2.83 29.06
CA SER A 22 -9.63 -2.85 29.38
C SER A 22 -10.49 -3.20 28.15
N VAL A 23 -11.70 -3.74 28.37
CA VAL A 23 -12.66 -4.00 27.29
C VAL A 23 -13.06 -2.72 26.52
N PRO A 24 -13.30 -1.57 27.17
CA PRO A 24 -13.50 -0.29 26.47
C PRO A 24 -12.33 0.07 25.55
N THR A 25 -11.09 -0.17 25.98
CA THR A 25 -9.90 0.07 25.13
C THR A 25 -9.94 -0.75 23.85
N VAL A 26 -10.35 -2.03 23.91
CA VAL A 26 -10.53 -2.87 22.71
C VAL A 26 -11.64 -2.31 21.81
N GLN A 27 -12.74 -1.82 22.39
CA GLN A 27 -13.81 -1.18 21.63
C GLN A 27 -13.32 0.09 20.94
N ASP A 28 -12.47 0.89 21.59
CA ASP A 28 -11.90 2.10 21.01
C ASP A 28 -10.90 1.75 19.89
N TYR A 29 -10.12 0.68 20.02
CA TYR A 29 -9.30 0.17 18.93
C TYR A 29 -10.15 -0.23 17.71
N GLU A 30 -11.27 -0.94 17.91
CA GLU A 30 -12.19 -1.28 16.82
C GLU A 30 -12.84 -0.04 16.17
N LYS A 31 -13.14 1.01 16.95
CA LYS A 31 -13.67 2.27 16.43
C LYS A 31 -12.61 3.03 15.62
N SER A 32 -11.40 3.14 16.15
CA SER A 32 -10.28 3.80 15.46
C SER A 32 -9.89 3.09 14.18
N GLU A 33 -9.96 1.75 14.15
CA GLU A 33 -9.74 0.98 12.92
C GLU A 33 -10.80 1.27 11.87
N LYS A 34 -12.09 1.31 12.26
CA LYS A 34 -13.16 1.70 11.34
C LYS A 34 -13.03 3.14 10.83
N ALA A 35 -12.41 4.02 11.63
CA ALA A 35 -12.21 5.42 11.31
C ALA A 35 -10.86 5.71 10.62
N ASP A 36 -10.07 4.69 10.27
CA ASP A 36 -8.73 4.82 9.69
C ASP A 36 -7.74 5.66 10.55
N THR A 37 -7.98 5.77 11.86
CA THR A 37 -7.14 6.52 12.82
C THR A 37 -6.30 5.63 13.73
N ILE A 38 -6.46 4.31 13.62
CA ILE A 38 -5.66 3.35 14.38
C ILE A 38 -4.18 3.39 13.94
N THR A 39 -3.26 3.28 14.90
CA THR A 39 -1.83 3.17 14.57
C THR A 39 -1.48 1.74 14.13
N LEU A 40 -0.47 1.61 13.27
CA LEU A 40 0.06 0.28 12.90
C LEU A 40 0.56 -0.51 14.10
N ALA A 41 1.09 0.15 15.13
CA ALA A 41 1.55 -0.49 16.36
C ALA A 41 0.38 -1.16 17.11
N THR A 42 -0.74 -0.45 17.27
CA THR A 42 -1.95 -1.00 17.89
C THR A 42 -2.54 -2.12 17.06
N LEU A 43 -2.59 -1.95 15.73
CA LEU A 43 -3.10 -2.97 14.81
C LEU A 43 -2.27 -4.26 14.89
N ARG A 44 -0.94 -4.15 14.98
CA ARG A 44 -0.01 -5.29 15.14
C ARG A 44 -0.23 -6.01 16.47
N ARG A 45 -0.39 -5.26 17.57
CA ARG A 45 -0.69 -5.86 18.89
C ARG A 45 -2.02 -6.62 18.85
N TYR A 46 -3.07 -6.00 18.32
CA TYR A 46 -4.39 -6.62 18.20
C TYR A 46 -4.33 -7.89 17.35
N ALA A 47 -3.60 -7.89 16.23
CA ALA A 47 -3.38 -9.07 15.41
C ALA A 47 -2.72 -10.21 16.21
N GLY A 48 -1.70 -9.89 17.03
CA GLY A 48 -1.09 -10.88 17.93
C GLY A 48 -2.08 -11.51 18.93
N ALA A 49 -3.03 -10.73 19.46
CA ALA A 49 -4.09 -11.27 20.31
C ALA A 49 -5.13 -12.13 19.57
N LEU A 50 -5.16 -12.06 18.24
CA LEU A 50 -5.93 -12.94 17.36
C LEU A 50 -5.13 -14.17 16.88
N ASP A 51 -3.89 -14.35 17.35
CA ASP A 51 -2.93 -15.31 16.79
C ASP A 51 -2.73 -15.12 15.28
N CYS A 52 -2.67 -13.85 14.86
CA CYS A 52 -2.54 -13.42 13.48
C CYS A 52 -1.30 -12.54 13.29
N GLU A 53 -0.73 -12.55 12.10
CA GLU A 53 0.33 -11.63 11.71
C GLU A 53 -0.22 -10.43 10.92
N LEU A 54 0.25 -9.22 11.24
CA LEU A 54 -0.05 -8.02 10.45
C LEU A 54 0.98 -7.86 9.32
N VAL A 55 0.52 -8.11 8.09
CA VAL A 55 1.25 -7.81 6.85
C VAL A 55 0.73 -6.51 6.24
N VAL A 56 1.64 -5.57 5.95
CA VAL A 56 1.33 -4.32 5.24
C VAL A 56 2.02 -4.36 3.89
N ALA A 57 1.24 -4.23 2.82
CA ALA A 57 1.74 -4.17 1.46
C ALA A 57 1.37 -2.84 0.81
N LEU A 58 2.33 -2.22 0.15
CA LEU A 58 2.08 -1.14 -0.79
C LEU A 58 2.03 -1.75 -2.19
N VAL A 59 1.00 -1.39 -2.94
CA VAL A 59 0.83 -1.84 -4.34
C VAL A 59 0.62 -0.62 -5.21
N PRO A 60 1.34 -0.49 -6.35
CA PRO A 60 1.12 0.61 -7.26
C PRO A 60 -0.33 0.64 -7.75
N ARG A 61 -0.90 1.85 -7.84
CA ARG A 61 -2.24 2.05 -8.40
C ARG A 61 -2.22 1.75 -9.91
N HIS A 62 -3.40 1.51 -10.48
CA HIS A 62 -3.61 1.30 -11.93
C HIS A 62 -2.88 0.07 -12.52
N ARG A 63 -2.68 -0.97 -11.72
CA ARG A 63 -2.04 -2.25 -12.16
C ARG A 63 -0.62 -2.08 -12.69
N LYS A 64 0.09 -1.04 -12.27
CA LYS A 64 1.50 -0.84 -12.61
C LYS A 64 2.40 -1.74 -11.76
N THR A 65 3.55 -2.07 -12.30
CA THR A 65 4.70 -2.59 -11.56
C THR A 65 5.42 -1.44 -10.84
N PHE A 66 6.25 -1.77 -9.85
CA PHE A 66 7.12 -0.78 -9.23
C PHE A 66 8.16 -0.23 -10.21
N LEU A 67 8.58 -1.02 -11.21
CA LEU A 67 9.48 -0.57 -12.26
C LEU A 67 8.84 0.53 -13.12
N GLU A 68 7.60 0.32 -13.55
CA GLU A 68 6.84 1.33 -14.28
C GLU A 68 6.59 2.58 -13.44
N LEU A 69 6.32 2.42 -12.13
CA LEU A 69 6.16 3.57 -11.22
C LEU A 69 7.47 4.35 -11.07
N ALA A 70 8.63 3.67 -11.02
CA ALA A 70 9.94 4.32 -10.96
C ALA A 70 10.23 5.11 -12.25
N ALA A 71 9.96 4.52 -13.42
CA ALA A 71 10.14 5.18 -14.73
C ALA A 71 9.28 6.44 -14.92
N GLN A 72 8.19 6.60 -14.15
CA GLN A 72 7.38 7.83 -14.17
C GLN A 72 8.01 8.97 -13.38
N HIS A 73 8.82 8.65 -12.37
CA HIS A 73 9.50 9.64 -11.53
C HIS A 73 10.97 9.83 -11.94
N ASP A 74 11.44 9.09 -12.94
CA ASP A 74 12.78 9.27 -13.49
C ASP A 74 12.85 10.59 -14.28
N PRO A 75 13.67 11.56 -13.85
CA PRO A 75 13.75 12.88 -14.47
C PRO A 75 14.30 12.83 -15.91
N GLU A 76 15.12 11.84 -16.23
CA GLU A 76 15.69 11.67 -17.57
C GLU A 76 14.64 11.10 -18.53
N ILE A 77 13.82 10.13 -18.09
CA ILE A 77 12.67 9.66 -18.88
C ILE A 77 11.63 10.77 -19.03
N ALA A 78 11.42 11.59 -18.00
CA ALA A 78 10.55 12.76 -18.10
C ALA A 78 11.08 13.76 -19.16
N HIS A 79 12.40 13.99 -19.20
CA HIS A 79 13.03 14.84 -20.20
C HIS A 79 12.89 14.25 -21.62
N LEU A 80 13.15 12.95 -21.79
CA LEU A 80 12.98 12.27 -23.09
C LEU A 80 11.53 12.35 -23.60
N ARG A 81 10.53 12.13 -22.73
CA ARG A 81 9.10 12.29 -23.08
C ARG A 81 8.73 13.74 -23.43
N ALA A 82 9.34 14.73 -22.77
CA ALA A 82 9.11 16.13 -23.10
C ALA A 82 9.69 16.49 -24.47
N THR A 83 10.89 15.99 -24.77
CA THR A 83 11.54 16.16 -26.08
C THR A 83 10.76 15.44 -27.17
N GLU A 84 10.22 14.24 -26.92
CA GLU A 84 9.30 13.57 -27.86
C GLU A 84 8.02 14.34 -28.12
N HIS A 85 7.43 14.98 -27.11
CA HIS A 85 6.25 15.82 -27.33
C HIS A 85 6.55 17.03 -28.22
N SER A 86 7.78 17.55 -28.15
CA SER A 86 8.28 18.57 -29.09
C SER A 86 8.61 17.99 -30.48
N MET A 87 9.18 16.78 -30.58
CA MET A 87 9.51 16.12 -31.85
C MET A 87 8.29 15.50 -32.56
N SER A 88 7.22 15.18 -31.82
CA SER A 88 5.90 14.76 -32.35
C SER A 88 5.21 15.90 -33.12
N LEU A 89 5.63 17.16 -32.91
CA LEU A 89 5.21 18.29 -33.73
C LEU A 89 6.11 18.46 -34.98
N GLU A 90 7.16 17.64 -35.13
CA GLU A 90 8.15 17.65 -36.22
C GLU A 90 8.19 16.35 -37.07
N ASP A 91 7.20 15.44 -36.91
CA ASP A 91 6.96 14.26 -37.78
C ASP A 91 8.09 13.21 -37.86
N GLN A 92 8.87 12.96 -36.80
CA GLN A 92 9.80 11.82 -36.77
C GLN A 92 9.77 10.99 -35.46
N GLY A 93 9.30 9.74 -35.57
CA GLY A 93 9.91 8.60 -34.85
C GLY A 93 9.28 8.10 -33.54
N SER A 94 8.01 7.70 -33.50
CA SER A 94 7.33 7.18 -32.29
C SER A 94 7.69 5.74 -31.87
N ASN A 95 8.72 5.11 -32.44
CA ASN A 95 9.04 3.69 -32.19
C ASN A 95 10.37 3.46 -31.43
N ASP A 96 11.12 4.52 -31.11
CA ASP A 96 12.48 4.42 -30.55
C ASP A 96 12.50 4.50 -29.00
N LEU A 97 11.57 5.24 -28.40
CA LEU A 97 11.57 5.46 -26.94
C LEU A 97 11.21 4.23 -26.11
N ASP A 98 10.24 3.43 -26.54
CA ASP A 98 9.86 2.22 -25.80
C ASP A 98 11.01 1.20 -25.71
N GLN A 99 11.89 1.21 -26.71
CA GLN A 99 13.09 0.36 -26.74
C GLN A 99 14.19 0.90 -25.80
N GLN A 100 14.42 2.22 -25.82
CA GLN A 100 15.39 2.88 -24.92
C GLN A 100 14.98 2.82 -23.44
N ILE A 101 13.68 2.94 -23.14
CA ILE A 101 13.16 2.80 -21.77
C ILE A 101 13.38 1.36 -21.26
N LYS A 102 13.19 0.34 -22.12
CA LYS A 102 13.43 -1.05 -21.75
C LYS A 102 14.90 -1.35 -21.47
N GLU A 103 15.82 -0.88 -22.31
CA GLU A 103 17.26 -1.12 -22.14
C GLU A 103 17.83 -0.46 -20.88
N ARG A 104 17.30 0.68 -20.46
CA ARG A 104 17.78 1.38 -19.26
C ARG A 104 17.25 0.78 -17.95
N LEU A 105 16.12 0.07 -18.02
CA LEU A 105 15.42 -0.50 -16.87
C LEU A 105 15.69 -2.00 -16.65
N SER A 106 16.44 -2.65 -17.54
CA SER A 106 16.98 -4.02 -17.40
C SER A 106 18.33 -4.04 -16.70
#